data_AF-A0A9P1I0E0-F1
#
_entry.id   AF-A0A9P1I0E0-F1
#
_cell.length_a   1.000
_cell.length_b   1.000
_cell.length_c   1.000
_cell.angle_alpha   90.00
_cell.angle_beta   90.00
_cell.angle_gamma   90.00
#
_symmetry.space_group_name_H-M   'P 1'
#
loop_
_entity.id
_entity.type
_entity.pdbx_description
1 polymer ?
#
loop_
_entity_poly.entity_id
_entity_poly.type
_entity_poly.pdbx_seq_one_letter_code
_entity_poly.pdbx_strand_id
1 'polypeptide(L)'
;MGLSPVIYCFEGSSLFVSEGYVAETTVAFLFFHVFYGTLVTVFGTLAQCFFYRYLILCKPHLYALSVTKTGKAINTLVAILFIVHYSWSCDYSLQPSEQSTAFFKKFSQVNYINFEKVAYRTTSINDLKTDISKFVTFLSLLINNFAMFSIISFCAFKIYYKLHSHRYDSAQLVPNAKSHEKVFHILLIQTSIPLISFMAPLTVLVVYVLFKIDTGVAANTFIASAYPFFGICYPLSTLLLVKTYSNFIRLKVFKAPPSSVKVSTVIDKTTTHKI
;
A
#
# COMPACT_ATOMS: atom_id res chain seq x y z
N MET A 1 12.32 17.70 -13.07
CA MET A 1 12.31 16.40 -13.77
C MET A 1 12.07 15.32 -12.73
N GLY A 2 10.81 14.92 -12.57
CA GLY A 2 10.38 14.04 -11.48
C GLY A 2 10.30 12.59 -11.94
N LEU A 3 10.60 11.65 -11.03
CA LEU A 3 10.31 10.22 -11.16
C LEU A 3 8.79 9.93 -11.09
N SER A 4 7.97 10.67 -11.84
CA SER A 4 6.53 10.50 -11.80
C SER A 4 6.09 9.73 -13.03
N PRO A 5 5.45 8.55 -12.88
CA PRO A 5 4.88 7.86 -14.03
C PRO A 5 3.81 8.76 -14.65
N VAL A 6 4.01 9.20 -15.89
CA VAL A 6 2.96 9.93 -16.61
C VAL A 6 1.97 8.92 -17.14
N ILE A 7 0.69 9.17 -16.88
CA ILE A 7 -0.39 8.32 -17.31
C ILE A 7 -1.16 9.02 -18.42
N TYR A 8 -1.20 8.45 -19.62
CA TYR A 8 -2.01 8.97 -20.72
C TYR A 8 -3.18 8.04 -21.00
N CYS A 9 -4.41 8.49 -20.80
CA CYS A 9 -5.60 7.81 -21.30
C CYS A 9 -6.05 8.42 -22.63
N PHE A 10 -5.99 7.61 -23.70
CA PHE A 10 -6.40 8.01 -25.05
C PHE A 10 -7.00 6.82 -25.81
N GLU A 11 -8.20 6.99 -26.36
CA GLU A 11 -8.97 6.00 -27.14
C GLU A 11 -9.10 4.60 -26.48
N GLY A 12 -9.17 4.54 -25.16
CA GLY A 12 -9.26 3.27 -24.42
C GLY A 12 -7.93 2.54 -24.25
N SER A 13 -6.82 3.29 -24.28
CA SER A 13 -5.50 2.80 -23.89
C SER A 13 -4.94 3.68 -22.78
N SER A 14 -4.21 3.09 -21.83
CA SER A 14 -3.46 3.82 -20.81
C SER A 14 -1.97 3.51 -20.91
N LEU A 15 -1.14 4.53 -20.85
CA LEU A 15 0.31 4.43 -20.95
C LEU A 15 0.97 4.93 -19.67
N PHE A 16 1.87 4.14 -19.08
CA PHE A 16 2.71 4.48 -17.94
C PHE A 16 4.16 4.64 -18.40
N VAL A 17 4.74 5.81 -18.26
CA VAL A 17 6.09 6.15 -18.77
C VAL A 17 7.05 6.43 -17.63
N SER A 18 8.27 5.88 -17.66
CA SER A 18 9.34 6.28 -16.74
C SER A 18 10.10 7.49 -17.32
N GLU A 19 10.00 8.66 -16.70
CA GLU A 19 10.74 9.86 -17.15
C GLU A 19 11.93 10.19 -16.23
N GLY A 20 12.94 10.88 -16.78
CA GLY A 20 14.09 11.41 -16.03
C GLY A 20 15.30 10.46 -15.95
N TYR A 21 16.04 10.50 -14.83
CA TYR A 21 17.27 9.71 -14.61
C TYR A 21 17.08 8.19 -14.62
N VAL A 22 15.82 7.73 -14.64
CA VAL A 22 15.43 6.31 -14.68
C VAL A 22 14.86 5.94 -16.05
N ALA A 23 15.25 6.65 -17.12
CA ALA A 23 14.80 6.37 -18.49
C ALA A 23 15.46 5.12 -19.10
N GLU A 24 16.63 4.68 -18.59
CA GLU A 24 17.28 3.45 -19.06
C GLU A 24 16.38 2.24 -18.85
N THR A 25 16.22 1.44 -19.91
CA THR A 25 15.17 0.42 -20.02
C THR A 25 15.21 -0.60 -18.89
N THR A 26 16.38 -1.11 -18.54
CA THR A 26 16.53 -2.13 -17.47
C THR A 26 16.21 -1.56 -16.09
N VAL A 27 16.74 -0.38 -15.76
CA VAL A 27 16.54 0.26 -14.44
C VAL A 27 15.07 0.67 -14.27
N ALA A 28 14.45 1.15 -15.35
CA ALA A 28 13.04 1.50 -15.37
C ALA A 28 12.12 0.30 -15.13
N PHE A 29 12.42 -0.87 -15.72
CA PHE A 29 11.65 -2.07 -15.46
C PHE A 29 11.81 -2.55 -14.01
N LEU A 30 13.02 -2.51 -13.44
CA LEU A 30 13.20 -2.80 -12.02
C LEU A 30 12.37 -1.85 -11.15
N PHE A 31 12.35 -0.56 -11.50
CA PHE A 31 11.53 0.42 -10.81
C PHE A 31 10.03 0.10 -10.88
N PHE A 32 9.50 -0.28 -12.05
CA PHE A 32 8.11 -0.73 -12.18
C PHE A 32 7.80 -1.94 -11.28
N HIS A 33 8.68 -2.96 -11.25
CA HIS A 33 8.49 -4.12 -10.38
C HIS A 33 8.49 -3.74 -8.89
N VAL A 34 9.46 -2.93 -8.46
CA VAL A 34 9.54 -2.44 -7.06
C VAL A 34 8.30 -1.63 -6.72
N PHE A 35 7.82 -0.81 -7.65
CA PHE A 35 6.61 -0.01 -7.49
C PHE A 35 5.36 -0.88 -7.31
N TYR A 36 5.09 -1.82 -8.21
CA TYR A 36 3.96 -2.75 -8.09
C TYR A 36 4.05 -3.62 -6.84
N GLY A 37 5.24 -4.13 -6.52
CA GLY A 37 5.52 -4.91 -5.32
C GLY A 37 5.27 -4.12 -4.04
N THR A 38 5.67 -2.85 -4.00
CA THR A 38 5.42 -1.96 -2.85
C THR A 38 3.93 -1.73 -2.66
N LEU A 39 3.20 -1.48 -3.74
CA LEU A 39 1.76 -1.24 -3.71
C LEU A 39 0.99 -2.44 -3.14
N VAL A 40 1.20 -3.63 -3.70
CA VAL A 40 0.52 -4.84 -3.22
C VAL A 40 0.91 -5.15 -1.77
N THR A 41 2.16 -4.89 -1.38
CA THR A 41 2.61 -5.10 0.00
C THR A 41 1.91 -4.16 0.98
N VAL A 42 1.69 -2.89 0.62
CA VAL A 42 0.95 -1.95 1.48
C VAL A 42 -0.50 -2.40 1.68
N PHE A 43 -1.23 -2.69 0.59
CA PHE A 43 -2.63 -3.14 0.70
C PHE A 43 -2.75 -4.50 1.40
N GLY A 44 -1.86 -5.44 1.08
CA GLY A 44 -1.78 -6.74 1.76
C GLY A 44 -1.50 -6.61 3.25
N THR A 45 -0.57 -5.74 3.63
CA THR A 45 -0.26 -5.47 5.05
C THR A 45 -1.45 -4.86 5.77
N LEU A 46 -2.16 -3.91 5.15
CA LEU A 46 -3.37 -3.33 5.73
C LEU A 46 -4.46 -4.39 5.92
N ALA A 47 -4.75 -5.18 4.89
CA ALA A 47 -5.72 -6.29 4.95
C ALA A 47 -5.35 -7.27 6.08
N GLN A 48 -4.09 -7.64 6.18
CA GLN A 48 -3.58 -8.52 7.22
C GLN A 48 -3.70 -7.88 8.62
N CYS A 49 -3.43 -6.59 8.77
CA CYS A 49 -3.60 -5.88 10.03
C CYS A 49 -5.07 -5.84 10.50
N PHE A 50 -6.03 -5.62 9.59
CA PHE A 50 -7.46 -5.74 9.93
C PHE A 50 -7.85 -7.17 10.24
N PHE A 51 -7.39 -8.14 9.44
CA PHE A 51 -7.72 -9.54 9.62
C PHE A 51 -7.21 -10.06 10.98
N TYR A 52 -5.96 -9.78 11.35
CA TYR A 52 -5.43 -10.17 12.66
C TYR A 52 -6.21 -9.54 13.82
N ARG A 53 -6.59 -8.27 13.72
CA ARG A 53 -7.41 -7.62 14.76
C ARG A 53 -8.79 -8.23 14.85
N TYR A 54 -9.39 -8.56 13.71
CA TYR A 54 -10.65 -9.28 13.66
C TYR A 54 -10.52 -10.65 14.36
N LEU A 55 -9.44 -11.40 14.11
CA LEU A 55 -9.19 -12.66 14.81
C LEU A 55 -9.07 -12.45 16.33
N ILE A 56 -8.29 -11.46 16.78
CA ILE A 56 -8.11 -11.17 18.21
C ILE A 56 -9.45 -10.82 18.89
N LEU A 57 -10.23 -9.91 18.29
CA LEU A 57 -11.42 -9.33 18.94
C LEU A 57 -12.70 -10.13 18.70
N CYS A 58 -12.85 -10.73 17.53
CA CYS A 58 -14.09 -11.39 17.11
C CYS A 58 -13.99 -12.91 17.08
N LYS A 59 -12.78 -13.50 16.93
CA LYS A 59 -12.57 -14.95 16.76
C LYS A 59 -11.29 -15.46 17.46
N PRO A 60 -11.16 -15.33 18.79
CA PRO A 60 -9.91 -15.62 19.50
C PRO A 60 -9.43 -17.09 19.38
N HIS A 61 -10.36 -18.04 19.19
CA HIS A 61 -10.01 -19.45 18.95
C HIS A 61 -9.22 -19.65 17.64
N LEU A 62 -9.54 -18.89 16.59
CA LEU A 62 -8.80 -18.92 15.31
C LEU A 62 -7.48 -18.13 15.42
N TYR A 63 -7.47 -17.07 16.24
CA TYR A 63 -6.24 -16.33 16.50
C TYR A 63 -5.15 -17.25 17.07
N ALA A 64 -5.48 -18.12 18.03
CA ALA A 64 -4.54 -19.07 18.63
C ALA A 64 -3.85 -19.96 17.58
N LEU A 65 -4.57 -20.38 16.52
CA LEU A 65 -4.00 -21.14 15.41
C LEU A 65 -3.05 -20.29 14.55
N SER A 66 -3.40 -19.03 14.30
CA SER A 66 -2.62 -18.11 13.47
C SER A 66 -1.26 -17.71 14.07
N VAL A 67 -1.11 -17.75 15.40
CA VAL A 67 0.15 -17.38 16.08
C VAL A 67 1.14 -18.54 16.25
N THR A 68 0.72 -19.77 15.96
CA THR A 68 1.62 -20.93 15.93
C THR A 68 2.74 -20.74 14.91
N LYS A 69 3.88 -21.42 15.09
CA LYS A 69 5.00 -21.37 14.13
C LYS A 69 4.53 -21.75 12.72
N THR A 70 3.73 -22.81 12.62
CA THR A 70 3.14 -23.29 11.36
C THR A 70 2.17 -22.26 10.77
N GLY A 71 1.29 -21.66 11.57
CA GLY A 71 0.37 -20.62 11.11
C GLY A 71 1.09 -19.38 10.57
N LYS A 72 2.15 -18.93 11.24
CA LYS A 72 3.01 -17.83 10.75
C LYS A 72 3.73 -18.19 9.46
N ALA A 73 4.25 -19.40 9.34
CA ALA A 73 4.91 -19.87 8.12
C ALA A 73 3.93 -19.92 6.94
N ILE A 74 2.74 -20.50 7.13
CA ILE A 74 1.68 -20.55 6.10
C ILE A 74 1.28 -19.14 5.69
N ASN A 75 1.01 -18.24 6.64
CA ASN A 75 0.61 -16.88 6.32
C ASN A 75 1.72 -16.10 5.57
N THR A 76 2.98 -16.30 5.94
CA THR A 76 4.12 -15.70 5.24
C THR A 76 4.24 -16.23 3.82
N LEU A 77 4.10 -17.55 3.64
CA LEU A 77 4.13 -18.17 2.32
C LEU A 77 3.00 -17.65 1.42
N VAL A 78 1.77 -17.57 1.94
CA VAL A 78 0.62 -17.02 1.21
C VAL A 78 0.88 -15.56 0.81
N ALA A 79 1.44 -14.74 1.71
CA ALA A 79 1.78 -13.35 1.41
C ALA A 79 2.83 -13.25 0.28
N ILE A 80 3.89 -14.07 0.32
CA ILE A 80 4.92 -14.11 -0.73
C ILE A 80 4.31 -14.52 -2.06
N LEU A 81 3.53 -15.61 -2.09
CA LEU A 81 2.87 -16.09 -3.31
C LEU A 81 1.94 -15.03 -3.89
N PHE A 82 1.22 -14.29 -3.04
CA PHE A 82 0.35 -13.21 -3.46
C PHE A 82 1.13 -12.04 -4.08
N ILE A 83 2.24 -11.60 -3.46
CA ILE A 83 3.10 -10.54 -3.99
C ILE A 83 3.68 -10.94 -5.34
N VAL A 84 4.17 -12.18 -5.47
CA VAL A 84 4.74 -12.71 -6.72
C VAL A 84 3.67 -12.76 -7.82
N HIS A 85 2.50 -13.33 -7.53
CA HIS A 85 1.39 -13.41 -8.49
C HIS A 85 0.92 -12.02 -8.95
N TYR A 86 0.77 -11.08 -8.01
CA TYR A 86 0.32 -9.72 -8.33
C TYR A 86 1.35 -8.99 -9.20
N SER A 87 2.63 -9.04 -8.84
CA SER A 87 3.70 -8.39 -9.59
C SER A 87 3.80 -8.96 -11.00
N TRP A 88 3.81 -10.29 -11.13
CA TRP A 88 3.80 -10.97 -12.43
C TRP A 88 2.58 -10.61 -13.28
N SER A 89 1.39 -10.55 -12.67
CA SER A 89 0.16 -10.17 -13.37
C SER A 89 0.23 -8.72 -13.87
N CYS A 90 0.79 -7.78 -13.08
CA CYS A 90 1.04 -6.42 -13.52
C CYS A 90 2.02 -6.37 -14.70
N ASP A 91 3.14 -7.07 -14.63
CA ASP A 91 4.12 -7.05 -15.71
C ASP A 91 3.60 -7.66 -17.00
N TYR A 92 2.87 -8.77 -16.91
CA TYR A 92 2.33 -9.45 -18.09
C TYR A 92 1.16 -8.66 -18.72
N SER A 93 0.18 -8.23 -17.92
CA SER A 93 -1.00 -7.51 -18.43
C SER A 93 -0.68 -6.12 -18.96
N LEU A 94 0.37 -5.47 -18.42
CA LEU A 94 0.81 -4.14 -18.85
C LEU A 94 1.98 -4.17 -19.84
N GLN A 95 2.36 -5.34 -20.35
CA GLN A 95 3.41 -5.45 -21.34
C GLN A 95 2.93 -4.88 -22.68
N PRO A 96 3.70 -3.98 -23.33
CA PRO A 96 3.33 -3.45 -24.63
C PRO A 96 3.23 -4.57 -25.69
N SER A 97 2.16 -4.54 -26.48
CA SER A 97 2.02 -5.34 -27.70
C SER A 97 2.59 -4.57 -28.90
N GLU A 98 2.74 -5.23 -30.04
CA GLU A 98 3.09 -4.55 -31.29
C GLU A 98 2.03 -3.50 -31.67
N GLN A 99 0.75 -3.81 -31.45
CA GLN A 99 -0.36 -2.91 -31.76
C GLN A 99 -0.36 -1.66 -30.87
N SER A 100 -0.23 -1.83 -29.55
CA SER A 100 -0.16 -0.68 -28.64
C SER A 100 1.12 0.13 -28.87
N THR A 101 2.24 -0.52 -29.19
CA THR A 101 3.49 0.18 -29.55
C THR A 101 3.32 1.03 -30.81
N ALA A 102 2.72 0.49 -31.87
CA ALA A 102 2.46 1.24 -33.10
C ALA A 102 1.51 2.43 -32.84
N PHE A 103 0.48 2.23 -32.02
CA PHE A 103 -0.44 3.28 -31.62
C PHE A 103 0.26 4.41 -30.86
N PHE A 104 1.05 4.09 -29.83
CA PHE A 104 1.74 5.10 -29.05
C PHE A 104 2.87 5.78 -29.82
N LYS A 105 3.53 5.12 -30.78
CA LYS A 105 4.47 5.78 -31.70
C LYS A 105 3.78 6.87 -32.55
N LYS A 106 2.53 6.67 -32.95
CA LYS A 106 1.74 7.70 -33.63
C LYS A 106 1.39 8.85 -32.68
N PHE A 107 1.04 8.53 -31.42
CA PHE A 107 0.78 9.53 -30.38
C PHE A 107 2.03 10.35 -30.00
N SER A 108 3.24 9.77 -30.01
CA SER A 108 4.48 10.50 -29.74
C SER A 108 4.82 11.56 -30.76
N GLN A 109 4.46 11.35 -32.03
CA GLN A 109 4.71 12.35 -33.07
C GLN A 109 3.96 13.65 -32.79
N VAL A 110 2.89 13.60 -31.99
CA VAL A 110 2.07 14.74 -31.61
C VAL A 110 2.52 15.35 -30.26
N ASN A 111 3.08 14.54 -29.36
CA ASN A 111 3.34 14.93 -27.95
C ASN A 111 4.84 14.95 -27.55
N TYR A 112 5.78 14.83 -28.49
CA TYR A 112 7.23 14.94 -28.27
C TYR A 112 7.87 13.93 -27.29
N ILE A 113 7.22 12.78 -27.03
CA ILE A 113 7.78 11.71 -26.18
C ILE A 113 8.58 10.72 -27.05
N ASN A 114 9.87 10.49 -26.76
CA ASN A 114 10.66 9.51 -27.50
C ASN A 114 10.56 8.11 -26.88
N PHE A 115 9.62 7.29 -27.37
CA PHE A 115 9.40 5.92 -26.89
C PHE A 115 10.55 4.95 -27.15
N GLU A 116 11.51 5.27 -28.02
CA GLU A 116 12.68 4.41 -28.27
C GLU A 116 13.72 4.52 -27.15
N LYS A 117 13.67 5.60 -26.37
CA LYS A 117 14.62 5.88 -25.28
C LYS A 117 14.02 5.72 -23.89
N VAL A 118 12.75 5.31 -23.80
CA VAL A 118 12.00 5.33 -22.56
C VAL A 118 11.28 4.01 -22.35
N ALA A 119 11.43 3.43 -21.16
CA ALA A 119 10.62 2.28 -20.78
C ALA A 119 9.19 2.71 -20.45
N TYR A 120 8.24 1.93 -20.94
CA TYR A 120 6.83 2.15 -20.66
C TYR A 120 6.09 0.82 -20.44
N ARG A 121 4.95 0.95 -19.76
CA ARG A 121 3.95 -0.08 -19.53
C ARG A 121 2.62 0.42 -20.07
N THR A 122 1.83 -0.44 -20.67
CA THR A 122 0.57 -0.01 -21.30
C THR A 122 -0.49 -1.09 -21.18
N THR A 123 -1.73 -0.66 -21.03
CA THR A 123 -2.89 -1.52 -21.28
C THR A 123 -3.79 -0.85 -22.31
N SER A 124 -4.31 -1.64 -23.24
CA SER A 124 -5.24 -1.18 -24.27
C SER A 124 -6.41 -2.14 -24.33
N ILE A 125 -7.63 -1.61 -24.48
CA ILE A 125 -8.81 -2.45 -24.72
C ILE A 125 -8.59 -3.37 -25.92
N ASN A 126 -7.89 -2.91 -26.96
CA ASN A 126 -7.64 -3.72 -28.15
C ASN A 126 -6.77 -4.93 -27.81
N ASP A 127 -5.70 -4.71 -27.03
CA ASP A 127 -4.84 -5.79 -26.53
C ASP A 127 -5.62 -6.78 -25.68
N LEU A 128 -6.49 -6.29 -24.78
CA LEU A 128 -7.35 -7.14 -23.95
C LEU A 128 -8.40 -7.91 -24.76
N LYS A 129 -8.82 -7.42 -25.93
CA LYS A 129 -9.76 -8.13 -26.81
C LYS A 129 -9.08 -9.21 -27.63
N THR A 130 -7.84 -8.97 -28.07
CA THR A 130 -7.12 -9.90 -28.94
C THR A 130 -6.34 -10.96 -28.18
N ASP A 131 -5.86 -10.64 -26.97
CA ASP A 131 -5.06 -11.53 -26.13
C ASP A 131 -5.84 -11.92 -24.86
N ILE A 132 -6.40 -13.13 -24.90
CA ILE A 132 -7.20 -13.66 -23.79
C ILE A 132 -6.38 -13.82 -22.50
N SER A 133 -5.08 -14.08 -22.61
CA SER A 133 -4.21 -14.22 -21.44
C SER A 133 -3.98 -12.88 -20.77
N LYS A 134 -3.80 -11.80 -21.55
CA LYS A 134 -3.76 -10.42 -21.00
C LYS A 134 -5.09 -10.03 -20.37
N PHE A 135 -6.22 -10.41 -20.97
CA PHE A 135 -7.53 -10.19 -20.38
C PHE A 135 -7.68 -10.89 -19.03
N VAL A 136 -7.37 -12.19 -18.95
CA VAL A 136 -7.50 -12.98 -17.72
C VAL A 136 -6.58 -12.45 -16.61
N THR A 137 -5.34 -12.10 -16.94
CA THR A 137 -4.39 -11.53 -15.97
C THR A 137 -4.79 -10.12 -15.52
N PHE A 138 -5.32 -9.27 -16.41
CA PHE A 138 -5.87 -7.97 -16.04
C PHE A 138 -7.10 -8.12 -15.13
N LEU A 139 -8.00 -9.05 -15.47
CA LEU A 139 -9.17 -9.35 -14.65
C LEU A 139 -8.79 -9.90 -13.27
N SER A 140 -7.75 -10.74 -13.19
CA SER A 140 -7.24 -11.27 -11.91
C SER A 140 -6.74 -10.15 -11.00
N LEU A 141 -6.10 -9.10 -11.55
CA LEU A 141 -5.71 -7.90 -10.80
C LEU A 141 -6.92 -7.17 -10.22
N LEU A 142 -7.98 -6.97 -11.02
CA LEU A 142 -9.21 -6.31 -10.55
C LEU A 142 -9.88 -7.12 -9.42
N ILE A 143 -9.99 -8.44 -9.59
CA ILE A 143 -10.57 -9.33 -8.58
C ILE A 143 -9.74 -9.30 -7.29
N ASN A 144 -8.41 -9.35 -7.39
CA ASN A 144 -7.53 -9.30 -6.22
C ASN A 144 -7.68 -7.98 -5.45
N ASN A 145 -7.75 -6.85 -6.15
CA ASN A 145 -7.98 -5.55 -5.52
C ASN A 145 -9.34 -5.51 -4.82
N PHE A 146 -10.40 -5.95 -5.49
CA PHE A 146 -11.74 -6.01 -4.91
C PHE A 146 -11.82 -6.93 -3.67
N ALA A 147 -11.15 -8.08 -3.73
CA ALA A 147 -11.08 -9.03 -2.63
C ALA A 147 -10.38 -8.44 -1.39
N MET A 148 -9.23 -7.78 -1.58
CA MET A 148 -8.53 -7.10 -0.47
C MET A 148 -9.42 -6.05 0.20
N PHE A 149 -10.12 -5.23 -0.60
CA PHE A 149 -11.04 -4.21 -0.08
C PHE A 149 -12.24 -4.80 0.64
N SER A 150 -12.79 -5.90 0.13
CA SER A 150 -13.89 -6.61 0.76
C SER A 150 -13.47 -7.17 2.13
N ILE A 151 -12.27 -7.76 2.22
CA ILE A 151 -11.71 -8.27 3.48
C ILE A 151 -11.52 -7.13 4.49
N ILE A 152 -10.87 -6.03 4.06
CA ILE A 152 -10.66 -4.85 4.91
C ILE A 152 -11.98 -4.31 5.44
N SER A 153 -12.96 -4.08 4.55
CA SER A 153 -14.25 -3.50 4.89
C SER A 153 -15.05 -4.40 5.82
N PHE A 154 -15.10 -5.71 5.54
CA PHE A 154 -15.76 -6.70 6.38
C PHE A 154 -15.14 -6.75 7.78
N CYS A 155 -13.81 -6.85 7.86
CA CYS A 155 -13.10 -6.90 9.14
C CYS A 155 -13.31 -5.60 9.92
N ALA A 156 -13.20 -4.44 9.25
CA ALA A 156 -13.39 -3.14 9.87
C ALA A 156 -14.81 -2.99 10.45
N PHE A 157 -15.83 -3.39 9.69
CA PHE A 157 -17.22 -3.36 10.14
C PHE A 157 -17.45 -4.25 11.37
N LYS A 158 -16.93 -5.48 11.36
CA LYS A 158 -17.06 -6.41 12.49
C LYS A 158 -16.32 -5.93 13.73
N ILE A 159 -15.12 -5.36 13.56
CA ILE A 159 -14.35 -4.76 14.66
C ILE A 159 -15.12 -3.57 15.25
N TYR A 160 -15.60 -2.66 14.39
CA TYR A 160 -16.37 -1.48 14.81
C TYR A 160 -17.59 -1.88 15.65
N TYR A 161 -18.40 -2.82 15.15
CA TYR A 161 -19.59 -3.29 15.84
C TYR A 161 -19.26 -3.97 17.17
N LYS A 162 -18.20 -4.79 17.21
CA LYS A 162 -17.76 -5.46 18.44
C LYS A 162 -17.32 -4.45 19.50
N LEU A 163 -16.60 -3.41 19.08
CA LEU A 163 -16.06 -2.37 19.94
C LEU A 163 -17.15 -1.43 20.50
N HIS A 164 -18.20 -1.17 19.73
CA HIS A 164 -19.34 -0.32 20.13
C HIS A 164 -20.52 -1.10 20.73
N SER A 165 -20.44 -2.43 20.83
CA SER A 165 -21.46 -3.21 21.52
C SER A 165 -21.34 -3.03 23.04
N HIS A 166 -22.46 -2.83 23.76
CA HIS A 166 -22.50 -2.68 25.22
C HIS A 166 -21.79 -3.80 26.02
N ARG A 167 -21.51 -4.95 25.38
CA ARG A 167 -20.73 -6.06 25.97
C ARG A 167 -19.22 -5.78 26.07
N TYR A 168 -18.73 -4.70 25.46
CA TYR A 168 -17.31 -4.31 25.49
C TYR A 168 -16.98 -3.31 26.61
N ASP A 169 -17.99 -2.63 27.16
CA ASP A 169 -17.86 -1.73 28.32
C ASP A 169 -17.66 -2.47 29.66
N SER A 170 -17.92 -3.78 29.68
CA SER A 170 -17.56 -4.62 30.81
C SER A 170 -16.05 -4.84 30.80
N ALA A 171 -15.32 -4.01 31.55
CA ALA A 171 -13.86 -3.97 31.72
C ALA A 171 -13.16 -5.32 32.02
N GLN A 172 -13.92 -6.41 32.20
CA GLN A 172 -13.45 -7.75 32.50
C GLN A 172 -13.14 -8.62 31.25
N LEU A 173 -13.69 -8.32 30.07
CA LEU A 173 -13.61 -9.25 28.92
C LEU A 173 -12.38 -9.05 28.02
N VAL A 174 -11.80 -7.84 27.96
CA VAL A 174 -10.56 -7.56 27.22
C VAL A 174 -9.74 -6.49 27.94
N PRO A 175 -8.64 -6.87 28.64
CA PRO A 175 -7.67 -5.89 29.13
C PRO A 175 -7.22 -5.02 27.95
N ASN A 176 -7.29 -3.70 28.09
CA ASN A 176 -6.88 -2.71 27.07
C ASN A 176 -7.88 -2.42 25.92
N ALA A 177 -9.19 -2.53 26.14
CA ALA A 177 -10.24 -2.07 25.23
C ALA A 177 -9.94 -0.72 24.52
N LYS A 178 -9.60 0.31 25.31
CA LYS A 178 -9.23 1.66 24.81
C LYS A 178 -7.97 1.67 23.94
N SER A 179 -7.07 0.70 24.11
CA SER A 179 -5.88 0.55 23.27
C SER A 179 -6.28 -0.02 21.90
N HIS A 180 -7.13 -1.06 21.89
CA HIS A 180 -7.63 -1.64 20.63
C HIS A 180 -8.41 -0.63 19.79
N GLU A 181 -9.23 0.21 20.43
CA GLU A 181 -9.93 1.32 19.79
C GLU A 181 -8.99 2.33 19.13
N LYS A 182 -7.99 2.81 19.87
CA LYS A 182 -7.02 3.77 19.33
C LYS A 182 -6.29 3.21 18.13
N VAL A 183 -5.86 1.96 18.20
CA VAL A 183 -5.14 1.37 17.09
C VAL A 183 -6.06 1.05 15.91
N PHE A 184 -7.34 0.72 16.14
CA PHE A 184 -8.34 0.60 15.07
C PHE A 184 -8.51 1.93 14.30
N HIS A 185 -8.63 3.07 15.00
CA HIS A 185 -8.69 4.38 14.37
C HIS A 185 -7.43 4.70 13.55
N ILE A 186 -6.25 4.36 14.07
CA ILE A 186 -4.99 4.52 13.33
C ILE A 186 -5.02 3.69 12.03
N LEU A 187 -5.49 2.44 12.08
CA LEU A 187 -5.61 1.60 10.90
C LEU A 187 -6.57 2.18 9.86
N LEU A 188 -7.70 2.75 10.29
CA LEU A 188 -8.64 3.42 9.38
C LEU A 188 -7.95 4.58 8.66
N ILE A 189 -7.24 5.45 9.38
CA ILE A 189 -6.50 6.57 8.80
C ILE A 189 -5.42 6.07 7.83
N GLN A 190 -4.64 5.06 8.23
CA GLN A 190 -3.60 4.44 7.40
C GLN A 190 -4.17 3.80 6.13
N THR A 191 -5.45 3.43 6.12
CA THR A 191 -6.13 2.83 4.96
C THR A 191 -6.73 3.89 4.06
N SER A 192 -7.26 4.97 4.63
CA SER A 192 -7.80 6.09 3.87
C SER A 192 -6.75 6.73 2.95
N ILE A 193 -5.49 6.81 3.38
CA ILE A 193 -4.40 7.41 2.59
C ILE A 193 -4.16 6.67 1.26
N PRO A 194 -3.85 5.35 1.24
CA PRO A 194 -3.75 4.57 0.00
C PRO A 194 -5.03 4.59 -0.83
N LEU A 195 -6.20 4.55 -0.17
CA LEU A 195 -7.48 4.53 -0.85
C LEU A 195 -7.70 5.81 -1.67
N ILE A 196 -7.44 6.98 -1.07
CA ILE A 196 -7.61 8.28 -1.71
C ILE A 196 -6.47 8.58 -2.69
N SER A 197 -5.22 8.32 -2.30
CA SER A 197 -4.04 8.76 -3.06
C SER A 197 -3.71 7.85 -4.24
N PHE A 198 -4.16 6.59 -4.22
CA PHE A 198 -3.80 5.60 -5.23
C PHE A 198 -5.03 4.92 -5.84
N MET A 199 -5.92 4.34 -5.03
CA MET A 199 -7.00 3.51 -5.57
C MET A 199 -8.13 4.29 -6.22
N ALA A 200 -8.49 5.46 -5.69
CA ALA A 200 -9.45 6.34 -6.35
C ALA A 200 -8.93 6.80 -7.72
N PRO A 201 -7.70 7.35 -7.86
CA PRO A 201 -7.12 7.66 -9.18
C PRO A 201 -7.04 6.45 -10.12
N LEU A 202 -6.63 5.28 -9.61
CA LEU A 202 -6.54 4.05 -10.42
C LEU A 202 -7.92 3.58 -10.91
N THR A 203 -8.95 3.65 -10.06
CA THR A 203 -10.32 3.26 -10.43
C THR A 203 -10.87 4.20 -11.51
N VAL A 204 -10.65 5.50 -11.34
CA VAL A 204 -11.00 6.51 -12.35
C VAL A 204 -10.30 6.21 -13.68
N LEU A 205 -9.01 5.87 -13.63
CA LEU A 205 -8.24 5.50 -14.82
C LEU A 205 -8.82 4.28 -15.53
N VAL A 206 -9.11 3.21 -14.79
CA VAL A 206 -9.69 1.98 -15.37
C VAL A 206 -11.05 2.28 -16.00
N VAL A 207 -11.89 3.09 -15.35
CA VAL A 207 -13.18 3.54 -15.91
C VAL A 207 -12.95 4.31 -17.21
N TYR A 208 -12.02 5.27 -17.23
CA TYR A 208 -11.71 6.04 -18.45
C TYR A 208 -11.22 5.16 -19.59
N VAL A 209 -10.35 4.18 -19.32
CA VAL A 209 -9.94 3.20 -20.32
C VAL A 209 -11.16 2.44 -20.84
N LEU A 210 -11.96 1.82 -19.96
CA LEU A 210 -13.11 0.98 -20.33
C LEU A 210 -14.17 1.71 -21.16
N PHE A 211 -14.45 2.97 -20.84
CA PHE A 211 -15.43 3.80 -21.54
C PHE A 211 -14.83 4.65 -22.67
N LYS A 212 -13.52 4.49 -22.96
CA LYS A 212 -12.79 5.28 -23.97
C LYS A 212 -12.95 6.80 -23.77
N ILE A 213 -12.91 7.24 -22.52
CA ILE A 213 -12.98 8.66 -22.17
C ILE A 213 -11.58 9.25 -22.34
N ASP A 214 -11.44 10.17 -23.29
CA ASP A 214 -10.19 10.90 -23.48
C ASP A 214 -10.00 11.92 -22.36
N THR A 215 -9.04 11.62 -21.50
CA THR A 215 -8.57 12.55 -20.50
C THR A 215 -7.61 13.53 -21.13
N GLY A 216 -7.93 14.83 -21.05
CA GLY A 216 -6.96 15.87 -21.39
C GLY A 216 -5.69 15.78 -20.54
N VAL A 217 -4.62 16.44 -20.99
CA VAL A 217 -3.30 16.44 -20.36
C VAL A 217 -3.36 16.77 -18.86
N ALA A 218 -4.22 17.70 -18.44
CA ALA A 218 -4.35 18.11 -17.04
C ALA A 218 -4.82 16.98 -16.11
N ALA A 219 -5.79 16.16 -16.51
CA ALA A 219 -6.28 15.05 -15.71
C ALA A 219 -5.24 13.93 -15.59
N ASN A 220 -4.53 13.68 -16.70
CA ASN A 220 -3.40 12.76 -16.79
C ASN A 220 -2.25 13.16 -15.85
N THR A 221 -1.87 14.45 -15.85
CA THR A 221 -0.85 14.98 -14.93
C THR A 221 -1.30 14.91 -13.47
N PHE A 222 -2.57 15.18 -13.17
CA PHE A 222 -3.10 15.07 -11.81
C PHE A 222 -3.01 13.64 -11.29
N ILE A 223 -3.50 12.67 -12.06
CA ILE A 223 -3.46 11.24 -11.72
C ILE A 223 -2.00 10.79 -11.53
N ALA A 224 -1.10 11.14 -12.46
CA ALA A 224 0.33 10.88 -12.37
C ALA A 224 0.96 11.43 -11.08
N SER A 225 0.62 12.66 -10.70
CA SER A 225 1.16 13.34 -9.51
C SER A 225 0.68 12.76 -8.18
N ALA A 226 -0.46 12.06 -8.17
CA ALA A 226 -1.00 11.43 -6.96
C ALA A 226 -0.18 10.19 -6.53
N TYR A 227 0.46 9.48 -7.48
CA TYR A 227 1.23 8.26 -7.19
C TYR A 227 2.47 8.50 -6.30
N PRO A 228 3.33 9.50 -6.57
CA PRO A 228 4.43 9.84 -5.66
C PRO A 228 3.95 10.27 -4.27
N PHE A 229 2.79 10.94 -4.19
CA PHE A 229 2.23 11.41 -2.92
C PHE A 229 1.90 10.26 -1.98
N PHE A 230 1.41 9.13 -2.51
CA PHE A 230 1.19 7.90 -1.74
C PHE A 230 2.48 7.37 -1.09
N GLY A 231 3.59 7.31 -1.85
CA GLY A 231 4.87 6.78 -1.38
C GLY A 231 5.47 7.56 -0.21
N ILE A 232 5.12 8.84 -0.06
CA ILE A 232 5.58 9.71 1.04
C ILE A 232 4.57 9.71 2.20
N CYS A 233 3.27 9.84 1.89
CA CYS A 233 2.23 10.00 2.92
C CYS A 233 2.01 8.73 3.74
N TYR A 234 2.15 7.55 3.13
CA TYR A 234 1.92 6.30 3.85
C TYR A 234 2.98 6.04 4.95
N PRO A 235 4.30 6.09 4.67
CA PRO A 235 5.32 5.99 5.72
C PRO A 235 5.19 7.08 6.79
N LEU A 236 4.95 8.34 6.38
CA LEU A 236 4.82 9.46 7.32
C LEU A 236 3.63 9.28 8.26
N SER A 237 2.47 8.87 7.75
CA SER A 237 1.29 8.61 8.58
C SER A 237 1.57 7.53 9.62
N THR A 238 2.28 6.47 9.23
CA THR A 238 2.65 5.39 10.14
C THR A 238 3.63 5.86 11.22
N LEU A 239 4.63 6.67 10.85
CA LEU A 239 5.63 7.22 11.78
C LEU A 239 5.01 8.20 12.78
N LEU A 240 4.05 9.03 12.34
CA LEU A 240 3.44 10.08 13.16
C LEU A 240 2.30 9.56 14.05
N LEU A 241 1.46 8.66 13.54
CA LEU A 241 0.24 8.20 14.23
C LEU A 241 0.52 7.12 15.28
N VAL A 242 1.56 6.32 15.09
CA VAL A 242 1.95 5.30 16.07
C VAL A 242 2.79 5.95 17.16
N LYS A 243 2.18 6.21 18.31
CA LYS A 243 2.81 6.88 19.48
C LYS A 243 4.18 6.30 19.87
N THR A 244 4.37 5.00 19.72
CA THR A 244 5.67 4.35 20.01
C THR A 244 6.77 4.85 19.07
N TYR A 245 6.48 5.00 17.78
CA TYR A 245 7.44 5.52 16.80
C TYR A 245 7.65 7.02 16.94
N SER A 246 6.58 7.80 17.15
CA SER A 246 6.73 9.25 17.32
C SER A 246 7.47 9.61 18.61
N ASN A 247 7.29 8.84 19.69
CA ASN A 247 8.07 8.99 20.92
C ASN A 247 9.53 8.59 20.72
N PHE A 248 9.82 7.52 19.97
CA PHE A 248 11.19 7.14 19.63
C PHE A 248 11.91 8.23 18.83
N ILE A 249 11.25 8.80 17.81
CA ILE A 249 11.80 9.90 17.02
C ILE A 249 12.02 11.14 17.89
N ARG A 250 11.05 11.52 18.73
CA ARG A 250 11.20 12.65 19.67
C ARG A 250 12.35 12.45 20.65
N LEU A 251 12.60 11.22 21.10
CA LEU A 251 13.64 10.91 22.08
C LEU A 251 15.03 10.73 21.47
N LYS A 252 15.16 10.27 20.22
CA LYS A 252 16.47 10.01 19.58
C LYS A 252 16.88 11.01 18.50
N VAL A 253 15.92 11.63 17.82
CA VAL A 253 16.20 12.55 16.69
C VAL A 253 16.11 14.02 17.15
N PHE A 254 15.18 14.33 18.07
CA PHE A 254 14.94 15.71 18.51
C PHE A 254 15.48 16.06 19.90
N LYS A 255 15.98 15.09 20.68
CA LYS A 255 16.74 15.37 21.91
C LYS A 255 18.23 15.27 21.62
N ALA A 256 18.92 16.41 21.69
CA ALA A 256 20.37 16.51 21.81
C ALA A 256 20.86 15.61 22.98
N PRO A 257 22.11 15.09 22.92
CA PRO A 257 22.63 14.24 23.98
C PRO A 257 22.51 14.95 25.33
N PRO A 258 22.08 14.26 26.40
CA PRO A 258 21.92 14.89 27.69
C PRO A 258 23.28 15.41 28.16
N SER A 259 23.38 16.73 28.36
CA SER A 259 24.49 17.34 29.08
C SER A 259 24.52 16.76 30.50
N SER A 260 25.52 15.90 30.75
CA SER A 260 25.99 15.42 32.06
C SER A 260 24.93 15.26 33.16
N VAL A 261 24.47 14.03 33.37
CA VAL A 261 23.79 13.61 34.59
C VAL A 261 24.76 13.77 35.78
N LYS A 262 24.52 14.74 36.67
CA LYS A 262 25.15 14.75 38.00
C LYS A 262 24.51 13.65 38.85
N VAL A 263 25.20 12.52 38.95
CA VAL A 263 24.90 11.47 39.91
C VAL A 263 25.11 12.04 41.31
N SER A 264 24.04 12.24 42.07
CA SER A 264 24.13 12.49 43.51
C SER A 264 24.04 11.13 44.19
N THR A 265 25.18 10.65 44.67
CA THR A 265 25.34 9.48 45.53
C THR A 265 24.66 9.75 46.87
N VAL A 266 23.54 9.08 47.14
CA VAL A 266 23.01 8.94 48.50
C VAL A 266 23.76 7.77 49.13
N ILE A 267 24.66 8.08 50.06
CA ILE A 267 25.42 7.10 50.83
C ILE A 267 24.51 6.51 51.91
N ASP A 268 24.32 5.21 51.80
CA ASP A 268 23.70 4.32 52.77
C ASP A 268 24.49 4.37 54.10
N LYS A 269 23.81 4.68 55.22
CA LYS A 269 24.37 4.49 56.56
C LYS A 269 23.69 3.30 57.20
N THR A 270 24.38 2.17 57.08
CA THR A 270 24.23 1.02 57.97
C THR A 270 24.59 1.45 59.40
N THR A 271 23.73 1.19 60.39
CA THR A 271 24.21 1.00 61.77
C THR A 271 23.37 -0.06 62.47
N THR A 272 24.08 -1.15 62.74
CA THR A 272 23.84 -2.33 63.56
C THR A 272 23.60 -2.00 65.03
N HIS A 273 22.73 -2.74 65.73
CA HIS A 273 22.99 -3.46 67.01
C HIS A 273 21.65 -4.00 67.59
N LYS A 274 21.51 -5.33 67.78
CA LYS A 274 21.61 -6.09 69.06
C LYS A 274 20.64 -5.54 70.15
N ILE A 275 19.75 -6.30 70.78
CA ILE A 275 19.69 -7.72 71.21
C ILE A 275 18.23 -8.18 71.09
#